data_AF-A0AAV9KJD0-F1
#
_entry.id   AF-A0AAV9KJD0-F1
#
_cell.length_a   1.000
_cell.length_b   1.000
_cell.length_c   1.000
_cell.angle_alpha   90.00
_cell.angle_beta   90.00
_cell.angle_gamma   90.00
#
_symmetry.space_group_name_H-M   'P 1'
#
loop_
_entity.id
_entity.type
_entity.pdbx_description
1 polymer ?
#
loop_
_entity_poly.entity_id
_entity_poly.type
_entity_poly.pdbx_seq_one_letter_code
_entity_poly.pdbx_strand_id
1 'polypeptide(L)'
;MWHFTNNLVLHQKDTHSIKEMLDLFCKGASLYGPFWNHKEPKIHLKRLAEFIECPFSIEEETSGVVDEILKMYRFENLSNLEVNTNGKFLTGEAYKFFFHRGEIGD
;
A
#
# COMPACT_ATOMS: atom_id res chain seq x y z
N MET A 1 11.35 -14.13 -9.38
CA MET A 1 10.84 -12.86 -9.93
C MET A 1 10.75 -12.91 -11.45
N TRP A 2 11.86 -13.00 -12.19
CA TRP A 2 11.84 -13.01 -13.68
C TRP A 2 10.91 -14.05 -14.33
N HIS A 3 10.89 -15.30 -13.83
CA HIS A 3 10.01 -16.34 -14.35
C HIS A 3 8.50 -16.07 -14.13
N PHE A 4 8.15 -15.34 -13.06
CA PHE A 4 6.76 -14.94 -12.78
C PHE A 4 6.36 -13.76 -13.67
N THR A 5 7.29 -12.81 -13.88
CA THR A 5 7.10 -11.67 -14.77
C THR A 5 6.94 -12.12 -16.24
N ASN A 6 7.67 -13.14 -16.69
CA ASN A 6 7.54 -13.67 -18.06
C ASN A 6 6.18 -14.33 -18.35
N ASN A 7 5.56 -14.99 -17.35
CA ASN A 7 4.22 -15.58 -17.53
C ASN A 7 3.12 -14.51 -17.60
N LEU A 8 3.28 -13.38 -16.92
CA LEU A 8 2.36 -12.24 -16.99
C LEU A 8 2.48 -11.45 -18.30
N VAL A 9 3.68 -11.38 -18.88
CA VAL A 9 3.93 -10.68 -20.16
C VAL A 9 3.27 -11.39 -21.35
N LEU A 10 3.07 -12.71 -21.31
CA LEU A 10 2.45 -13.46 -22.41
C LEU A 10 0.92 -13.34 -22.49
N HIS A 11 0.24 -12.85 -21.44
CA HIS A 11 -1.22 -12.68 -21.41
C HIS A 11 -1.71 -11.22 -21.46
N GLN A 12 -0.81 -10.24 -21.69
CA GLN A 12 -1.14 -8.80 -21.77
C GLN A 12 -2.06 -8.41 -22.94
N LYS A 13 -2.58 -9.36 -23.74
CA LYS A 13 -3.40 -9.05 -24.92
C LYS A 13 -4.91 -9.09 -24.71
N ASP A 14 -5.41 -9.56 -23.58
CA ASP A 14 -6.84 -9.61 -23.34
C ASP A 14 -7.21 -8.80 -22.10
N THR A 15 -8.16 -7.87 -22.26
CA THR A 15 -8.88 -7.23 -21.16
C THR A 15 -9.68 -8.31 -20.43
N HIS A 16 -9.09 -8.88 -19.38
CA HIS A 16 -9.76 -9.86 -18.53
C HIS A 16 -10.93 -9.18 -17.83
N SER A 17 -12.04 -9.88 -17.71
CA SER A 17 -13.17 -9.45 -16.88
C SER A 17 -12.71 -9.28 -15.43
N ILE A 18 -13.30 -8.34 -14.69
CA ILE A 18 -13.08 -8.20 -13.23
C ILE A 18 -13.27 -9.55 -12.53
N LYS A 19 -14.22 -10.36 -13.00
CA LYS A 19 -14.49 -11.70 -12.45
C LYS A 19 -13.30 -12.65 -12.62
N GLU A 20 -12.61 -12.61 -13.75
CA GLU A 20 -11.45 -13.46 -14.02
C GLU A 20 -10.24 -13.01 -13.20
N MET A 21 -10.04 -11.69 -13.06
CA MET A 21 -9.01 -11.14 -12.18
C MET A 21 -9.22 -11.54 -10.71
N LEU A 22 -10.47 -11.49 -10.23
CA LEU A 22 -10.82 -11.96 -8.87
C LEU A 22 -10.57 -13.45 -8.68
N ASP A 23 -10.90 -14.28 -9.68
CA ASP A 23 -10.64 -15.72 -9.63
C ASP A 23 -9.12 -16.03 -9.54
N LEU A 24 -8.30 -15.35 -10.34
CA LEU A 24 -6.84 -15.45 -10.27
C LEU A 24 -6.31 -14.99 -8.90
N PHE A 25 -6.83 -13.88 -8.39
CA PHE A 25 -6.45 -13.35 -7.08
C PHE A 25 -6.80 -14.32 -5.94
N CYS A 26 -8.01 -14.89 -5.93
CA CYS A 26 -8.44 -15.90 -4.97
C CYS A 26 -7.59 -17.17 -5.03
N LYS A 27 -7.07 -17.52 -6.21
CA LYS A 27 -6.12 -18.63 -6.42
C LYS A 27 -4.68 -18.29 -5.98
N GLY A 28 -4.45 -17.10 -5.42
CA GLY A 28 -3.14 -16.65 -4.97
C GLY A 28 -2.21 -16.20 -6.10
N ALA A 29 -2.72 -16.09 -7.33
CA ALA A 29 -1.99 -15.56 -8.48
C ALA A 29 -2.07 -14.02 -8.51
N SER A 30 -1.58 -13.39 -7.44
CA SER A 30 -1.36 -11.94 -7.36
C SER A 30 0.12 -11.64 -7.47
N LEU A 31 0.47 -10.53 -8.13
CA LEU A 31 1.76 -9.88 -7.88
C LEU A 31 1.87 -9.69 -6.35
N TYR A 32 2.95 -10.21 -5.75
CA TYR A 32 3.29 -10.12 -4.32
C TYR A 32 2.64 -11.12 -3.33
N GLY A 33 1.93 -12.15 -3.79
CA GLY A 33 1.52 -13.29 -2.95
C GLY A 33 0.29 -13.05 -2.06
N PRO A 34 -0.04 -13.97 -1.13
CA PRO A 34 -1.26 -13.90 -0.32
C PRO A 34 -1.17 -12.80 0.76
N PHE A 35 -2.17 -11.93 0.79
CA PHE A 35 -2.18 -10.63 1.48
C PHE A 35 -2.79 -10.66 2.90
N TRP A 36 -3.15 -11.83 3.43
CA TRP A 36 -4.12 -11.97 4.52
C TRP A 36 -3.66 -11.61 5.95
N ASN A 37 -2.58 -10.85 6.15
CA ASN A 37 -2.02 -10.52 7.48
C ASN A 37 -1.73 -9.01 7.70
N HIS A 38 -2.73 -8.14 7.51
CA HIS A 38 -2.56 -6.67 7.61
C HIS A 38 -3.54 -6.00 8.57
N LYS A 39 -3.41 -6.18 9.90
CA LYS A 39 -4.35 -5.52 10.84
C LYS A 39 -3.73 -4.66 11.94
N GLU A 40 -2.41 -4.51 11.99
CA GLU A 40 -1.79 -3.79 13.13
C GLU A 40 -0.73 -2.77 12.67
N PRO A 41 -1.16 -1.59 12.15
CA PRO A 41 -0.25 -0.58 11.60
C PRO A 41 0.78 -0.09 12.63
N LYS A 42 0.41 -0.03 13.91
CA LYS A 42 1.34 0.33 15.00
C LYS A 42 2.48 -0.69 15.17
N ILE A 43 2.17 -1.98 15.10
CA ILE A 43 3.18 -3.04 15.19
C ILE A 43 4.07 -3.02 13.95
N HIS A 44 3.48 -2.87 12.76
CA HIS A 44 4.25 -2.79 11.52
C HIS A 44 5.19 -1.57 11.50
N LEU A 45 4.74 -0.43 12.00
CA LEU A 45 5.57 0.78 12.09
C LEU A 45 6.78 0.58 13.01
N LYS A 46 6.59 -0.05 14.19
CA LYS A 46 7.70 -0.39 15.09
C LYS A 46 8.68 -1.40 14.47
N ARG A 47 8.16 -2.45 13.85
CA ARG A 47 9.00 -3.44 13.14
C ARG A 47 9.80 -2.82 11.99
N LEU A 48 9.22 -1.86 11.28
CA LEU A 48 9.91 -1.13 10.22
C LEU A 48 11.05 -0.28 10.78
N ALA A 49 10.79 0.45 11.88
CA ALA A 49 11.77 1.23 12.62
C ALA A 49 12.95 0.36 13.10
N GLU A 50 12.66 -0.82 13.67
CA GLU A 50 13.67 -1.82 14.03
C GLU A 50 14.49 -2.28 12.81
N PHE A 51 13.82 -2.57 11.68
CA PHE A 51 14.47 -3.06 10.47
C PHE A 51 15.44 -2.06 9.84
N ILE A 52 15.15 -0.75 9.94
CA ILE A 52 16.03 0.32 9.44
C ILE A 52 17.05 0.79 10.49
N GLU A 53 17.25 0.01 11.56
CA GLU A 53 18.17 0.31 12.66
C GLU A 53 17.88 1.65 13.37
N CYS A 54 16.61 2.06 13.40
CA CYS A 54 16.13 3.28 14.05
C CYS A 54 14.91 2.97 14.93
N PRO A 55 15.05 2.15 15.98
CA PRO A 55 13.94 1.79 16.85
C PRO A 55 13.46 2.99 17.67
N PHE A 56 12.16 3.01 17.98
CA PHE A 56 11.60 4.00 18.90
C PHE A 56 12.14 3.79 20.33
N SER A 57 12.48 4.89 20.99
CA SER A 57 12.82 4.93 22.41
C SER A 57 11.56 4.80 23.29
N ILE A 58 11.75 4.44 24.56
CA ILE A 58 10.66 4.34 25.53
C ILE A 58 10.00 5.71 25.72
N GLU A 59 10.77 6.79 25.72
CA GLU A 59 10.31 8.16 25.82
C GLU A 59 9.43 8.55 24.62
N GLU A 60 9.83 8.20 23.39
CA GLU A 60 9.03 8.44 22.18
C GLU A 60 7.73 7.64 22.16
N GLU A 61 7.78 6.39 22.62
CA GLU A 61 6.58 5.56 22.73
C GLU A 61 5.60 6.10 23.77
N THR A 62 6.10 6.50 24.95
CA THR A 62 5.28 7.00 26.05
C THR A 62 4.75 8.41 25.79
N SER A 63 5.48 9.23 25.03
CA SER A 63 5.01 10.54 24.56
C SER A 63 4.02 10.46 23.38
N GLY A 64 3.83 9.27 22.80
CA GLY A 64 2.84 9.04 21.75
C GLY A 64 3.31 9.38 20.34
N VAL A 65 4.63 9.53 20.11
CA VAL A 65 5.20 9.84 18.78
C VAL A 65 4.73 8.86 17.73
N VAL A 66 4.64 7.56 18.07
CA VAL A 66 4.16 6.52 17.16
C VAL A 66 2.71 6.79 16.72
N ASP A 67 1.87 7.25 17.64
CA ASP A 67 0.46 7.57 17.35
C ASP A 67 0.34 8.87 16.54
N GLU A 68 1.23 9.85 16.77
CA GLU A 68 1.33 11.07 15.96
C GLU A 68 1.75 10.78 14.52
N ILE A 69 2.74 9.91 14.31
CA ILE A 69 3.13 9.43 12.98
C ILE A 69 1.93 8.76 12.31
N LEU A 70 1.30 7.79 12.98
CA LEU A 70 0.10 7.13 12.43
C LEU A 70 -1.00 8.11 12.09
N LYS A 71 -1.17 9.17 12.89
CA LYS A 71 -2.11 10.27 12.62
C LYS A 71 -1.70 11.07 11.39
N MET A 72 -0.44 11.46 11.23
CA MET A 72 0.05 12.21 10.06
C MET A 72 -0.16 11.43 8.76
N TYR A 73 0.08 10.12 8.78
CA TYR A 73 -0.04 9.24 7.61
C TYR A 73 -1.43 8.60 7.46
N ARG A 74 -2.48 9.16 8.10
CA ARG A 74 -3.87 8.73 7.85
C ARG A 74 -4.27 9.00 6.40
N PHE A 75 -5.14 8.14 5.88
CA PHE A 75 -5.66 8.26 4.52
C PHE A 75 -6.16 9.67 4.21
N GLU A 76 -7.01 10.23 5.06
CA GLU A 76 -7.60 11.56 4.87
C GLU A 76 -6.53 12.66 4.82
N ASN A 77 -5.44 12.52 5.59
CA ASN A 77 -4.38 13.51 5.61
C ASN A 77 -3.54 13.42 4.33
N LEU A 78 -3.19 12.21 3.90
CA LEU A 78 -2.39 12.00 2.69
C LEU A 78 -3.19 12.31 1.42
N SER A 79 -4.44 11.89 1.31
CA SER A 79 -5.26 12.07 0.11
C SER A 79 -5.53 13.54 -0.21
N ASN A 80 -5.52 14.40 0.81
CA ASN A 80 -5.82 15.82 0.70
C ASN A 80 -4.60 16.73 0.53
N LEU A 81 -3.37 16.17 0.52
CA LEU A 81 -2.18 16.97 0.24
C LEU A 81 -2.22 17.54 -1.18
N GLU A 82 -1.76 18.78 -1.37
CA GLU A 82 -1.74 19.46 -2.67
C GLU A 82 -1.02 18.64 -3.74
N VAL A 83 0.12 18.04 -3.37
CA VAL A 83 0.89 17.17 -4.26
C VAL A 83 0.08 15.95 -4.70
N ASN A 84 -0.79 15.42 -3.84
CA ASN A 84 -1.57 14.21 -4.13
C ASN A 84 -2.87 14.52 -4.88
N THR A 85 -3.39 15.75 -4.75
CA THR A 85 -4.61 16.18 -5.45
C THR A 85 -4.32 16.72 -6.85
N ASN A 86 -3.26 17.52 -7.00
CA ASN A 86 -2.97 18.26 -8.23
C ASN A 86 -1.65 17.83 -8.90
N GLY A 87 -0.75 17.20 -8.16
CA GLY A 87 0.54 16.78 -8.68
C GLY A 87 0.45 15.59 -9.65
N LYS A 88 1.55 15.38 -10.36
CA LYS A 88 1.72 14.29 -11.32
C LYS A 88 3.07 13.60 -11.11
N PHE A 89 3.10 12.30 -11.39
CA PHE A 89 4.33 11.52 -11.44
C PHE A 89 5.19 11.94 -12.63
N LEU A 90 6.45 11.52 -12.64
CA LEU A 90 7.37 11.79 -13.74
C LEU A 90 6.87 11.23 -15.08
N THR A 91 6.03 10.20 -15.04
CA THR A 91 5.35 9.57 -16.19
C THR A 91 4.09 10.31 -16.65
N GLY A 92 3.67 11.37 -15.94
CA GLY A 92 2.50 12.20 -16.27
C GLY A 92 1.19 11.78 -15.59
N GLU A 93 1.17 10.65 -14.88
CA GLU A 93 0.00 10.15 -14.14
C GLU A 93 -0.29 11.02 -12.92
N ALA A 94 -1.56 11.41 -12.71
CA ALA A 94 -1.95 12.23 -11.56
C ALA A 94 -1.94 11.40 -10.27
N TYR A 95 -1.36 11.95 -9.20
CA TYR A 95 -1.24 11.23 -7.92
C TYR A 95 -2.60 10.85 -7.31
N LYS A 96 -3.65 11.61 -7.63
CA LYS A 96 -5.02 11.33 -7.15
C LYS A 96 -5.51 9.94 -7.52
N PHE A 97 -5.01 9.32 -8.59
CA PHE A 97 -5.41 7.97 -8.98
C PHE A 97 -4.92 6.89 -8.01
N PHE A 98 -3.94 7.17 -7.17
CA PHE A 98 -3.50 6.25 -6.12
C PHE A 98 -4.36 6.35 -4.85
N PHE A 99 -5.24 7.35 -4.71
CA PHE A 99 -6.12 7.54 -3.57
C PHE A 99 -7.59 7.34 -3.98
N HIS A 100 -8.18 6.21 -3.56
CA HIS A 100 -9.60 5.88 -3.81
C HIS A 100 -10.48 6.27 -2.62
N ARG A 101 -11.39 5.40 -2.13
CA ARG A 101 -12.27 5.72 -0.98
C ARG A 101 -11.62 5.48 0.38
N GLY A 102 -10.66 4.55 0.47
CA GLY A 102 -9.97 4.27 1.73
C GLY A 102 -10.86 3.64 2.81
N GLU A 103 -11.96 3.00 2.40
CA GLU A 103 -12.96 2.38 3.28
C GLU A 103 -12.90 0.85 3.20
N ILE A 104 -13.29 0.17 4.27
CA ILE A 104 -13.38 -1.29 4.30
C ILE A 104 -14.73 -1.71 3.71
N GLY A 105 -14.71 -2.55 2.68
CA GLY A 105 -15.93 -3.09 2.06
C GLY A 105 -16.42 -2.32 0.83
N ASP A 106 -15.50 -1.67 0.12
CA ASP A 106 -15.75 -0.93 -1.12
C ASP A 106 -15.90 -1.80 -2.38
#